data_AF-A0A352UMW4-F1
#
_entry.id   AF-A0A352UMW4-F1
#
_cell.length_a   1.000
_cell.length_b   1.000
_cell.length_c   1.000
_cell.angle_alpha   90.00
_cell.angle_beta   90.00
_cell.angle_gamma   90.00
#
_symmetry.space_group_name_H-M   'P 1'
#
loop_
_entity.id
_entity.type
_entity.pdbx_description
1 polymer ?
#
loop_
_entity_poly.entity_id
_entity_poly.type
_entity_poly.pdbx_seq_one_letter_code
_entity_poly.pdbx_strand_id
1 'polypeptide(L)' 'IMTEMLLWAKKLELAFLTLEVRESNSHARRLYEKHGFREVGKRRSYYENPVEDAMLMTVYLK' A
#
# COMPACT_ATOMS: atom_id res chain seq x y z
N ILE A 1 2.77 5.40 -13.06
CA ILE A 1 1.46 5.09 -12.42
C ILE A 1 1.47 5.44 -10.93
N MET A 2 2.30 4.84 -10.07
CA MET A 2 2.31 5.16 -8.62
C MET A 2 2.60 6.65 -8.32
N THR A 3 3.62 7.23 -8.96
CA THR A 3 3.93 8.66 -8.83
C THR A 3 2.76 9.55 -9.23
N GLU A 4 2.09 9.22 -10.33
CA GLU A 4 0.89 9.94 -10.80
C GLU A 4 -0.24 9.85 -9.78
N MET A 5 -0.50 8.67 -9.22
CA MET A 5 -1.53 8.48 -8.19
C MET A 5 -1.25 9.35 -6.95
N LEU A 6 0.01 9.41 -6.51
CA LEU A 6 0.41 10.25 -5.37
C LEU A 6 0.29 11.75 -5.68
N LEU A 7 0.64 12.16 -6.90
CA LEU A 7 0.45 13.52 -7.36
C LEU A 7 -1.03 13.92 -7.34
N TRP A 8 -1.91 13.05 -7.84
CA TRP A 8 -3.34 13.29 -7.83
C TRP A 8 -3.92 13.33 -6.42
N ALA A 9 -3.53 12.40 -5.55
CA ALA A 9 -4.00 12.39 -4.17
C ALA A 9 -3.59 13.66 -3.40
N LYS A 10 -2.39 14.18 -3.64
CA LYS A 10 -1.95 15.48 -3.10
C LYS A 10 -2.75 16.64 -3.68
N LYS A 11 -3.00 16.67 -4.99
CA LYS A 11 -3.83 17.71 -5.64
C LYS A 11 -5.27 17.73 -5.11
N LEU A 12 -5.79 16.57 -4.71
CA LEU A 12 -7.12 16.42 -4.11
C LEU A 12 -7.12 16.62 -2.58
N GLU A 13 -5.99 17.03 -1.99
CA GLU A 13 -5.83 17.29 -0.56
C GLU A 13 -6.27 16.11 0.32
N LEU A 14 -6.04 14.87 -0.15
CA LEU A 14 -6.32 13.68 0.64
C LEU A 14 -5.32 13.58 1.80
N ALA A 15 -5.79 13.17 2.98
CA ALA A 15 -4.92 13.04 4.16
C ALA A 15 -3.96 11.85 4.07
N PHE A 16 -4.36 10.76 3.41
CA PHE A 16 -3.56 9.55 3.25
C PHE A 16 -4.08 8.67 2.12
N LEU A 17 -3.26 7.70 1.72
CA LEU A 17 -3.66 6.59 0.85
C LEU A 17 -3.28 5.28 1.52
N THR A 18 -4.17 4.29 1.44
CA THR A 18 -3.94 2.93 1.92
C THR A 18 -4.07 1.95 0.77
N LEU A 19 -3.21 0.94 0.77
CA LEU A 19 -3.28 -0.21 -0.13
C LEU A 19 -3.09 -1.51 0.63
N GLU A 20 -3.46 -2.60 -0.04
CA GLU A 20 -3.26 -3.97 0.41
C GLU A 20 -2.33 -4.67 -0.59
N VAL A 21 -1.36 -5.41 -0.08
CA VAL A 21 -0.44 -6.20 -0.89
C VAL A 21 -0.24 -7.57 -0.27
N ARG A 22 -0.17 -8.62 -1.12
CA ARG A 22 0.20 -9.98 -0.67
C ARG A 22 1.48 -9.94 0.15
N GLU A 23 1.48 -10.55 1.33
CA GLU A 23 2.63 -10.53 2.24
C GLU A 23 3.93 -11.02 1.58
N SER A 24 3.82 -12.07 0.75
CA SER A 24 4.93 -12.68 0.01
C SER A 24 5.47 -11.81 -1.13
N ASN A 25 4.72 -10.80 -1.59
CA ASN A 25 5.12 -9.94 -2.70
C ASN A 25 6.11 -8.86 -2.24
N SER A 26 7.32 -9.30 -1.91
CA SER A 26 8.41 -8.44 -1.45
C SER A 26 8.82 -7.36 -2.47
N HIS A 27 8.62 -7.60 -3.77
CA HIS A 27 8.92 -6.63 -4.81
C HIS A 27 7.95 -5.45 -4.77
N ALA A 28 6.64 -5.72 -4.71
CA ALA A 28 5.63 -4.68 -4.60
C ALA A 28 5.75 -3.92 -3.27
N ARG A 29 5.95 -4.63 -2.16
CA ARG A 29 6.21 -4.01 -0.85
C ARG A 29 7.36 -3.00 -0.89
N ARG A 30 8.53 -3.41 -1.40
CA ARG A 30 9.70 -2.53 -1.56
C ARG A 30 9.41 -1.34 -2.49
N LEU A 31 8.63 -1.55 -3.54
CA LEU A 31 8.20 -0.47 -4.43
C LEU A 31 7.35 0.57 -3.66
N TYR A 32 6.39 0.12 -2.85
CA TYR A 32 5.54 1.01 -2.06
C TYR A 32 6.32 1.72 -0.94
N GLU A 33 7.23 1.00 -0.26
CA GLU A 33 8.14 1.58 0.74
C GLU A 33 8.97 2.73 0.15
N LYS A 34 9.51 2.56 -1.07
CA LYS A 34 10.24 3.63 -1.78
C LYS A 34 9.39 4.86 -2.06
N HIS A 35 8.08 4.71 -2.14
CA HIS A 35 7.13 5.80 -2.34
C HIS A 35 6.56 6.36 -1.02
N GLY A 36 7.10 5.93 0.12
CA GLY A 36 6.74 6.46 1.44
C GLY A 36 5.58 5.74 2.13
N PHE A 37 5.05 4.66 1.55
CA PHE A 37 4.10 3.80 2.25
C PHE A 37 4.79 3.07 3.39
N ARG A 38 4.07 2.90 4.50
CA ARG A 38 4.52 2.19 5.69
C ARG A 38 3.51 1.12 6.05
N GLU A 39 3.98 -0.02 6.54
CA GLU A 39 3.12 -1.04 7.11
C GLU A 39 2.36 -0.47 8.32
N VAL A 40 1.04 -0.62 8.32
CA VAL A 40 0.16 -0.20 9.42
C VAL A 40 -0.65 -1.35 10.00
N GLY A 41 -0.56 -2.53 9.41
CA GLY A 41 -1.23 -3.72 9.90
C GLY A 41 -1.29 -4.82 8.86
N LYS A 42 -1.96 -5.90 9.23
CA LYS A 42 -2.05 -7.11 8.43
C LYS A 42 -3.46 -7.71 8.52
N ARG A 43 -4.00 -8.16 7.40
CA ARG A 43 -5.25 -8.92 7.34
C ARG A 43 -4.94 -10.38 7.09
N ARG A 44 -5.34 -11.25 8.02
CA ARG A 44 -5.11 -12.69 7.92
C ARG A 44 -6.01 -13.29 6.84
N SER A 45 -5.45 -14.20 6.04
CA SER A 45 -6.16 -14.98 5.01
C SER A 45 -7.01 -14.12 4.07
N TYR A 46 -6.53 -12.92 3.73
CA TYR A 46 -7.28 -11.94 2.95
C TYR A 46 -7.38 -12.32 1.47
N TYR A 47 -6.28 -12.81 0.91
CA TYR A 47 -6.29 -13.28 -0.46
C TYR A 47 -6.67 -14.75 -0.49
N GLU A 48 -7.47 -15.11 -1.49
CA GLU A 48 -7.77 -16.49 -1.84
C GLU A 48 -6.88 -16.91 -3.03
N ASN A 49 -6.66 -18.22 -3.17
CA ASN A 49 -5.97 -18.84 -4.30
C ASN A 49 -4.58 -18.24 -4.65
N PRO A 50 -3.51 -18.54 -3.88
CA PRO A 50 -3.49 -19.28 -2.62
C PRO A 50 -3.96 -18.41 -1.44
N VAL A 51 -4.40 -19.08 -0.36
CA VAL A 51 -4.71 -18.40 0.90
C VAL A 51 -3.47 -17.70 1.40
N GLU A 52 -3.58 -16.38 1.56
CA GLU A 52 -2.44 -15.56 1.96
C GLU A 52 -2.89 -14.31 2.70
N ASP A 53 -2.05 -13.87 3.63
CA ASP A 53 -2.27 -12.64 4.34
C ASP A 53 -1.99 -11.41 3.46
N ALA A 54 -2.71 -10.33 3.72
CA ALA A 54 -2.46 -9.03 3.11
C ALA A 54 -1.78 -8.09 4.09
N MET A 55 -0.72 -7.43 3.61
CA MET A 55 -0.12 -6.31 4.30
C MET A 55 -0.86 -5.03 3.98
N LEU A 56 -1.34 -4.33 4.99
CA LEU A 56 -1.89 -2.99 4.87
C LEU A 56 -0.76 -1.97 4.93
N MET A 57 -0.62 -1.17 3.88
CA MET A 57 0.39 -0.13 3.82
C MET A 57 -0.26 1.23 3.57
N THR A 58 0.17 2.24 4.32
CA THR A 58 -0.39 3.61 4.26
C THR A 58 0.72 4.63 4.05
N VAL A 59 0.48 5.61 3.19
CA VAL A 59 1.26 6.85 3.09
C VAL A 59 0.39 8.01 3.54
N TYR A 60 0.88 8.81 4.49
CA TYR A 60 0.22 10.03 4.93
C TYR A 60 0.71 11.20 4.08
N LEU A 61 -0.23 11.94 3.52
CA LEU A 61 0.03 13.09 2.66
C LEU A 61 -0.19 14.33 3.53
N LYS A 62 0.90 15.01 3.85
CA LYS A 62 0.87 16.30 4.56
C LYS A 62 0.51 17.42 3.61
#